data_AF-A0A800K642-F1
#
_entry.id   AF-A0A800K642-F1
#
_cell.length_a   1.000
_cell.length_b   1.000
_cell.length_c   1.000
_cell.angle_alpha   90.00
_cell.angle_beta   90.00
_cell.angle_gamma   90.00
#
_symmetry.space_group_name_H-M   'P 1'
#
loop_
_entity.id
_entity.type
_entity.pdbx_description
1 polymer ?
#
loop_
_entity_poly.entity_id
_entity_poly.type
_entity_poly.pdbx_seq_one_letter_code
_entity_poly.pdbx_strand_id
1 'polypeptide(L)'
;MERAVQIFAAINFLAMGLSHIVQHRAWKEFFVFLHARGNVGNFINAFLALGMGSLIFAFHRVWNGIPLLLTLYALASLAKGSLFLVAPQLGLRSMENATNKDSRLFIVPGVMLTALGAALLYNLAT
;
A
#
# COMPACT_ATOMS: atom_id res chain seq x y z
N MET A 1 5.91 21.10 0.95
CA MET A 1 6.21 19.67 0.74
C MET A 1 4.94 18.84 0.61
N GLU A 2 3.92 19.08 1.43
CA GLU A 2 2.67 18.30 1.45
C GLU A 2 1.98 18.15 0.08
N ARG A 3 1.89 19.23 -0.71
CA ARG A 3 1.32 19.17 -2.08
C ARG A 3 2.10 18.21 -2.99
N ALA A 4 3.42 18.24 -2.95
CA ALA A 4 4.27 17.36 -3.76
C ALA A 4 4.10 15.89 -3.33
N VAL A 5 3.96 15.63 -2.03
CA VAL A 5 3.68 14.27 -1.51
C VAL A 5 2.30 13.80 -1.92
N GLN A 6 1.28 14.66 -1.94
CA GLN A 6 -0.04 14.31 -2.45
C GLN A 6 -0.01 13.95 -3.93
N ILE A 7 0.74 14.71 -4.76
CA ILE A 7 0.94 14.39 -6.18
C ILE A 7 1.66 13.04 -6.33
N PHE A 8 2.76 12.85 -5.59
CA PHE A 8 3.49 11.59 -5.55
C PHE A 8 2.58 10.40 -5.19
N ALA A 9 1.80 10.54 -4.11
CA ALA A 9 0.89 9.50 -3.65
C ALA A 9 -0.24 9.25 -4.65
N ALA A 10 -0.82 10.29 -5.23
CA ALA A 10 -1.88 10.16 -6.22
C ALA A 10 -1.42 9.36 -7.45
N ILE A 11 -0.25 9.68 -8.00
CA ILE A 11 0.34 8.95 -9.13
C ILE A 11 0.58 7.48 -8.78
N ASN A 12 1.23 7.22 -7.63
CA ASN A 12 1.55 5.86 -7.19
C ASN A 12 0.29 5.04 -6.90
N PHE A 13 -0.71 5.62 -6.23
CA PHE A 13 -1.96 4.93 -5.91
C PHE A 13 -2.81 4.65 -7.14
N LEU A 14 -2.83 5.55 -8.13
CA LEU A 14 -3.49 5.29 -9.40
C LEU A 14 -2.80 4.15 -10.15
N ALA A 15 -1.48 4.20 -10.30
CA ALA A 15 -0.71 3.17 -10.99
C ALA A 15 -0.83 1.79 -10.28
N MET A 16 -0.60 1.75 -8.97
CA MET A 16 -0.75 0.52 -8.19
C MET A 16 -2.19 0.03 -8.15
N GLY A 17 -3.17 0.92 -7.99
CA GLY A 17 -4.59 0.58 -7.94
C GLY A 17 -5.09 -0.02 -9.25
N LEU A 18 -4.79 0.63 -10.37
CA LEU A 18 -5.13 0.11 -11.70
C LEU A 18 -4.43 -1.21 -11.98
N SER A 19 -3.15 -1.37 -11.61
CA SER A 19 -2.46 -2.65 -11.78
C SER A 19 -3.06 -3.76 -10.90
N HIS A 20 -3.54 -3.45 -9.69
CA HIS A 20 -4.25 -4.42 -8.84
C HIS A 20 -5.58 -4.87 -9.44
N ILE A 21 -6.28 -3.97 -10.16
CA ILE A 21 -7.54 -4.29 -10.83
C ILE A 21 -7.27 -5.13 -12.08
N VAL A 22 -6.42 -4.64 -12.99
CA VAL A 22 -6.19 -5.24 -14.31
C VAL A 22 -5.29 -6.47 -14.24
N GLN A 23 -4.28 -6.45 -13.35
CA GLN A 23 -3.26 -7.50 -13.20
C GLN A 23 -3.38 -8.21 -11.85
N HIS A 24 -4.61 -8.40 -11.35
CA HIS A 24 -4.90 -9.03 -10.06
C HIS A 24 -4.25 -10.43 -9.89
N ARG A 25 -4.04 -11.17 -10.99
CA ARG A 25 -3.34 -12.46 -11.00
C ARG A 25 -1.84 -12.33 -10.77
N ALA A 26 -1.19 -11.35 -11.41
CA ALA A 26 0.23 -11.09 -11.22
C ALA A 26 0.54 -10.65 -9.77
N TRP A 27 -0.35 -9.86 -9.16
CA TRP A 27 -0.22 -9.51 -7.74
C TRP A 27 -0.36 -10.73 -6.83
N LYS A 28 -1.29 -11.65 -7.12
CA LYS A 28 -1.36 -12.93 -6.42
C LYS A 28 -0.04 -13.70 -6.53
N GLU A 29 0.49 -13.85 -7.75
CA GLU A 29 1.75 -14.54 -8.00
C GLU A 29 2.92 -13.88 -7.26
N PHE A 30 2.98 -12.55 -7.23
CA PHE A 30 3.97 -11.79 -6.48
C PHE A 30 3.92 -12.12 -4.98
N PHE A 31 2.74 -12.08 -4.36
CA PHE A 31 2.63 -12.40 -2.92
C PHE A 31 2.86 -13.88 -2.62
N VAL A 32 2.48 -14.79 -3.51
CA VAL A 32 2.82 -16.22 -3.41
C VAL A 32 4.34 -16.42 -3.47
N PHE A 33 5.01 -15.73 -4.40
CA PHE A 33 6.46 -15.75 -4.54
C PHE A 33 7.15 -15.22 -3.27
N LEU A 34 6.68 -14.09 -2.72
CA LEU A 34 7.24 -13.55 -1.47
C LEU A 34 7.00 -14.52 -0.30
N HIS A 35 5.80 -15.07 -0.15
CA HIS A 35 5.49 -16.02 0.91
C HIS A 35 6.42 -17.25 0.87
N ALA A 36 6.68 -17.79 -0.32
CA ALA A 36 7.58 -18.94 -0.52
C ALA A 36 9.04 -18.66 -0.12
N ARG A 37 9.45 -17.39 0.03
CA ARG A 37 10.80 -17.00 0.50
C ARG A 37 10.89 -16.76 2.00
N GLY A 38 9.84 -17.06 2.76
CA GLY A 38 9.84 -16.93 4.21
C GLY A 38 10.24 -15.52 4.65
N ASN A 39 11.15 -15.42 5.63
CA ASN A 39 11.55 -14.15 6.22
C ASN A 39 12.10 -13.13 5.20
N VAL A 40 12.79 -13.59 4.14
CA VAL A 40 13.31 -12.69 3.10
C VAL A 40 12.17 -12.02 2.34
N GLY A 41 11.16 -12.79 1.92
CA GLY A 41 9.99 -12.24 1.24
C GLY A 41 9.17 -11.33 2.16
N ASN A 42 9.08 -11.67 3.45
CA ASN A 42 8.48 -10.79 4.44
C ASN A 42 9.24 -9.44 4.58
N PHE A 43 10.58 -9.47 4.62
CA PHE A 43 11.38 -8.23 4.71
C PHE A 43 11.17 -7.35 3.48
N ILE A 44 11.11 -7.92 2.28
CA ILE A 44 10.78 -7.15 1.07
C ILE A 44 9.41 -6.46 1.22
N ASN A 45 8.38 -7.21 1.62
CA ASN A 45 7.03 -6.65 1.85
C ASN A 45 7.03 -5.56 2.93
N ALA A 46 7.77 -5.78 4.02
CA ALA A 46 7.87 -4.84 5.13
C ALA A 46 8.60 -3.55 4.74
N PHE A 47 9.69 -3.64 3.97
CA PHE A 47 10.42 -2.47 3.47
C PHE A 47 9.60 -1.65 2.47
N LEU A 48 8.80 -2.29 1.61
CA LEU A 48 7.87 -1.58 0.73
C LEU A 48 6.84 -0.77 1.54
N ALA A 49 6.23 -1.40 2.54
CA ALA A 49 5.24 -0.73 3.41
C ALA A 49 5.88 0.38 4.25
N LEU A 50 7.02 0.11 4.88
CA LEU A 50 7.73 1.07 5.73
C LEU A 50 8.29 2.24 4.91
N GLY A 51 8.89 1.97 3.75
CA GLY A 51 9.45 2.99 2.87
C GLY A 51 8.38 3.95 2.38
N MET A 52 7.25 3.42 1.89
CA MET A 52 6.12 4.25 1.47
C MET A 52 5.52 5.05 2.64
N GLY A 53 5.26 4.38 3.77
CA GLY A 53 4.66 5.01 4.95
C GLY A 53 5.53 6.11 5.57
N SER A 54 6.83 5.85 5.72
CA SER A 54 7.78 6.81 6.29
C SER A 54 7.99 8.02 5.37
N LEU A 55 8.11 7.80 4.05
CA LEU A 55 8.23 8.89 3.08
C LEU A 55 7.01 9.81 3.14
N ILE A 56 5.80 9.26 3.11
CA ILE A 56 4.59 10.08 3.16
C ILE A 56 4.50 10.79 4.52
N PHE A 57 4.60 10.06 5.64
CA PHE A 57 4.38 10.65 6.96
C PHE A 57 5.42 11.72 7.34
N ALA A 58 6.67 11.58 6.90
CA ALA A 58 7.72 12.58 7.13
C ALA A 58 7.39 13.93 6.49
N PHE A 59 6.68 13.92 5.36
CA PHE A 59 6.46 15.10 4.53
C PHE A 59 4.98 15.49 4.36
N HIS A 60 4.06 14.77 5.00
CA HIS A 60 2.61 14.97 4.95
C HIS A 60 1.95 14.63 6.29
N ARG A 61 1.44 15.66 7.00
CA ARG A 61 0.79 15.54 8.32
C ARG A 61 -0.50 16.36 8.36
N VAL A 62 -1.36 16.16 7.36
CA VAL A 62 -2.63 16.88 7.23
C VAL A 62 -3.74 16.07 7.88
N TRP A 63 -4.45 16.65 8.84
CA TRP A 63 -5.44 15.95 9.67
C TRP A 63 -6.89 16.30 9.36
N ASN A 64 -7.16 16.89 8.20
CA ASN A 64 -8.50 17.29 7.77
C ASN A 64 -8.73 17.03 6.28
N GLY A 65 -10.00 17.01 5.88
CA GLY A 65 -10.43 16.84 4.48
C GLY A 65 -10.00 15.52 3.85
N ILE A 66 -9.95 15.50 2.52
CA ILE A 66 -9.48 14.35 1.73
C ILE A 66 -8.01 14.00 2.06
N PRO A 67 -7.08 14.97 2.23
CA PRO A 67 -5.69 14.65 2.55
C PRO A 67 -5.49 13.85 3.85
N LEU A 68 -6.41 13.93 4.82
CA LEU A 68 -6.37 13.09 6.03
C LEU A 68 -6.21 11.60 5.70
N LEU A 69 -6.88 11.12 4.65
CA LEU A 69 -6.82 9.72 4.25
C LEU A 69 -5.39 9.29 3.87
N LEU A 70 -4.60 10.20 3.29
CA LEU A 70 -3.20 9.95 2.97
C LEU A 70 -2.33 9.84 4.24
N THR A 71 -2.58 10.70 5.24
CA THR A 71 -1.88 10.61 6.53
C THR A 71 -2.21 9.32 7.27
N LEU A 72 -3.49 8.91 7.27
CA LEU A 72 -3.91 7.62 7.85
C LEU A 72 -3.31 6.43 7.12
N TYR A 73 -3.27 6.45 5.79
CA TYR A 73 -2.59 5.42 4.99
C TYR A 73 -1.09 5.32 5.33
N ALA A 74 -0.42 6.48 5.49
CA ALA A 74 0.99 6.53 5.82
C ALA A 74 1.27 5.90 7.19
N LEU A 75 0.46 6.24 8.20
CA LEU A 75 0.55 5.64 9.53
C LEU A 75 0.27 4.15 9.52
N ALA A 76 -0.76 3.69 8.81
CA ALA A 76 -1.06 2.27 8.68
C ALA A 76 0.09 1.50 8.00
N SER A 77 0.68 2.08 6.96
CA SER A 77 1.81 1.48 6.23
C SER A 77 3.08 1.43 7.08
N LEU A 78 3.35 2.50 7.84
CA LEU A 78 4.47 2.58 8.78
C LEU A 78 4.32 1.58 9.92
N ALA A 79 3.12 1.48 10.51
CA ALA A 79 2.79 0.49 11.54
C ALA A 79 2.95 -0.94 10.99
N LYS A 80 2.36 -1.24 9.82
CA LYS A 80 2.48 -2.56 9.18
C LYS A 80 3.92 -2.93 8.90
N GLY A 81 4.69 -2.05 8.26
CA GLY A 81 6.10 -2.29 7.93
C GLY A 81 6.94 -2.55 9.18
N SER A 82 6.75 -1.74 10.22
CA SER A 82 7.45 -1.90 11.50
C SER A 82 7.08 -3.23 12.18
N LEU A 83 5.78 -3.54 12.25
CA LEU A 83 5.29 -4.80 12.83
C LEU A 83 5.83 -6.01 12.08
N PHE A 84 5.90 -5.96 10.75
CA PHE A 84 6.38 -7.09 9.95
C PHE A 84 7.90 -7.27 10.04
N LEU A 85 8.67 -6.22 10.35
CA LEU A 85 10.10 -6.35 10.65
C LEU A 85 10.33 -6.95 12.05
N VAL A 86 9.58 -6.51 13.06
CA VAL A 86 9.76 -6.94 14.45
C VAL A 86 9.14 -8.32 14.70
N ALA A 87 8.01 -8.63 14.05
CA ALA A 87 7.29 -9.89 14.16
C ALA A 87 6.98 -10.48 12.76
N PRO A 88 7.98 -11.07 12.07
CA PRO A 88 7.84 -11.58 10.70
C PRO A 88 6.72 -12.59 10.49
N GLN A 89 6.34 -13.32 11.54
CA GLN A 89 5.25 -14.30 11.50
C GLN A 89 3.92 -13.65 11.15
N LEU A 90 3.70 -12.40 11.55
CA LEU A 90 2.49 -11.64 11.19
C LEU A 90 2.43 -11.36 9.69
N GLY A 91 3.56 -10.98 9.09
CA GLY A 91 3.62 -10.70 7.66
C GLY A 91 3.55 -11.95 6.80
N LEU A 92 4.13 -13.07 7.24
CA LEU A 92 3.96 -14.37 6.58
C LEU A 92 2.50 -14.82 6.59
N ARG A 93 1.83 -14.79 7.75
CA ARG A 93 0.38 -15.09 7.87
C ARG A 93 -0.46 -14.16 7.00
N SER A 94 -0.08 -12.88 6.90
CA SER A 94 -0.77 -11.92 6.03
C SER A 94 -0.67 -12.33 4.56
N MET A 95 0.50 -12.81 4.10
CA MET A 95 0.72 -13.21 2.71
C MET A 95 0.16 -14.60 2.38
N GLU A 96 0.01 -15.49 3.36
CA GLU A 96 -0.64 -16.80 3.20
C GLU A 96 -2.06 -16.68 2.61
N ASN A 97 -2.78 -15.60 2.95
CA ASN A 97 -4.08 -15.29 2.35
C ASN A 97 -4.01 -15.20 0.82
N ALA A 98 -2.92 -14.69 0.25
CA ALA A 98 -2.75 -14.59 -1.20
C ALA A 98 -2.60 -15.98 -1.85
N THR A 99 -1.99 -16.93 -1.14
CA THR A 99 -1.85 -18.32 -1.60
C THR A 99 -3.20 -19.00 -1.67
N ASN A 100 -4.01 -18.87 -0.61
CA ASN A 100 -5.21 -19.67 -0.42
C ASN A 100 -6.47 -19.07 -1.05
N LYS A 101 -6.49 -17.78 -1.36
CA LYS A 101 -7.71 -17.08 -1.82
C LYS A 101 -7.70 -16.78 -3.31
N ASP A 102 -8.88 -16.44 -3.84
CA ASP A 102 -9.04 -15.99 -5.22
C ASP A 102 -8.24 -14.69 -5.46
N SER A 103 -7.50 -14.66 -6.56
CA SER A 103 -6.84 -13.47 -7.08
C SER A 103 -7.75 -12.24 -7.20
N ARG A 104 -9.06 -12.42 -7.40
CA ARG A 104 -10.03 -11.32 -7.48
C ARG A 104 -10.11 -10.49 -6.20
N LEU A 105 -9.65 -11.00 -5.06
CA LEU A 105 -9.53 -10.21 -3.84
C LEU A 105 -8.54 -9.06 -3.95
N PHE A 106 -7.59 -9.11 -4.89
CA PHE A 106 -6.69 -7.99 -5.17
C PHE A 106 -7.38 -6.83 -5.89
N ILE A 107 -8.56 -7.03 -6.47
CA ILE A 107 -9.35 -5.95 -7.09
C ILE A 107 -9.82 -4.96 -6.03
N VAL A 108 -10.18 -5.43 -4.82
CA VAL A 108 -10.66 -4.57 -3.73
C VAL A 108 -9.63 -3.51 -3.31
N PRO A 109 -8.39 -3.85 -2.91
CA PRO A 109 -7.37 -2.85 -2.64
C PRO A 109 -7.04 -2.04 -3.90
N GLY A 110 -7.18 -2.61 -5.10
CA GLY A 110 -7.05 -1.88 -6.35
C GLY A 110 -8.04 -0.72 -6.48
N VAL A 111 -9.33 -0.98 -6.30
CA VAL A 111 -10.39 0.04 -6.30
C VAL A 111 -10.16 1.08 -5.20
N MET A 112 -9.79 0.65 -3.99
CA MET A 112 -9.52 1.57 -2.89
C MET A 112 -8.35 2.52 -3.20
N LEU A 113 -7.24 2.00 -3.73
CA LEU A 113 -6.08 2.82 -4.11
C LEU A 113 -6.41 3.75 -5.28
N THR A 114 -7.11 3.26 -6.30
CA THR A 114 -7.54 4.11 -7.44
C THR A 114 -8.46 5.23 -6.97
N ALA A 115 -9.45 4.93 -6.11
CA ALA A 115 -10.36 5.93 -5.56
C ALA A 115 -9.62 6.98 -4.70
N LEU A 116 -8.68 6.54 -3.85
CA LEU A 116 -7.87 7.45 -3.04
C LEU A 116 -6.98 8.35 -3.91
N GLY A 117 -6.33 7.79 -4.93
CA GLY A 117 -5.52 8.56 -5.87
C GLY A 117 -6.35 9.58 -6.65
N ALA A 118 -7.54 9.20 -7.12
CA ALA A 118 -8.47 10.11 -7.79
C ALA A 118 -8.98 11.22 -6.86
N ALA A 119 -9.32 10.90 -5.62
CA ALA A 119 -9.76 11.88 -4.63
C ALA A 119 -8.65 12.89 -4.30
N LEU A 120 -7.40 12.44 -4.19
CA LEU A 120 -6.25 13.34 -4.00
C LEU A 120 -6.05 14.26 -5.21
N LEU A 121 -6.17 13.75 -6.44
CA LEU A 121 -6.09 14.61 -7.64
C LEU A 121 -7.21 15.64 -7.68
N TYR A 122 -8.45 15.24 -7.35
CA TYR A 122 -9.58 16.16 -7.28
C TYR A 122 -9.32 17.28 -6.26
N ASN A 123 -8.89 16.92 -5.04
CA ASN A 123 -8.53 17.89 -4.01
C ASN A 123 -7.38 18.83 -4.40
N LEU A 124 -6.48 18.39 -5.28
CA LEU A 124 -5.37 19.21 -5.78
C LEU A 124 -5.78 20.17 -6.91
N ALA A 125 -6.92 19.92 -7.56
CA ALA A 125 -7.44 20.68 -8.68
C ALA A 125 -8.47 21.76 -8.28
N THR A 126 -9.05 21.64 -7.08
CA THR A 126 -9.98 22.60 -6.46
C THR A 126 -9.28 23.43 -5.39
#